data_AF-A0A3S0NNE4-F1
#
_entry.id   AF-A0A3S0NNE4-F1
#
_cell.length_a   1.000
_cell.length_b   1.000
_cell.length_c   1.000
_cell.angle_alpha   90.00
_cell.angle_beta   90.00
_cell.angle_gamma   90.00
#
_symmetry.space_group_name_H-M   'P 1'
#
loop_
_entity.id
_entity.type
_entity.pdbx_description
1 polymer ?
#
loop_
_entity_poly.entity_id
_entity_poly.type
_entity_poly.pdbx_seq_one_letter_code
_entity_poly.pdbx_strand_id
1 'polypeptide(L)' 'MQNGHVQLSQDKNYYSVPYQYIKKKIKILYTSSTVEIYYKYNRIAMHRRNYKPYVYTTITEH' A
#
# COMPACT_ATOMS: atom_id res chain seq x y z
N MET A 1 -8.34 14.93 -6.65
CA MET A 1 -7.29 14.77 -5.63
C MET A 1 -6.65 13.40 -5.85
N GLN A 2 -5.34 13.34 -6.11
CA GLN A 2 -4.64 12.06 -6.31
C GLN A 2 -4.22 11.55 -4.94
N ASN A 3 -5.02 10.66 -4.37
CA ASN A 3 -4.72 10.03 -3.09
C ASN A 3 -3.59 9.04 -3.33
N GLY A 4 -2.44 9.24 -2.70
CA GLY A 4 -1.29 8.35 -2.76
C GLY A 4 -1.52 7.06 -1.98
N HIS A 5 -2.70 6.46 -2.09
CA HIS A 5 -3.09 5.25 -1.35
C HIS A 5 -3.56 4.17 -2.31
N VAL A 6 -3.13 2.95 -2.06
CA VAL A 6 -3.64 1.75 -2.73
C VAL A 6 -4.53 0.97 -1.79
N GLN A 7 -5.63 0.44 -2.33
CA GLN A 7 -6.54 -0.42 -1.57
C GLN A 7 -6.10 -1.88 -1.68
N LEU A 8 -5.97 -2.55 -0.53
CA LEU A 8 -5.96 -4.00 -0.45
C LEU A 8 -7.41 -4.49 -0.31
N SER A 9 -7.99 -4.99 -1.41
CA SER A 9 -9.41 -5.37 -1.46
C SER A 9 -9.79 -6.46 -0.45
N GLN A 10 -8.86 -7.36 -0.11
CA GLN A 10 -9.11 -8.45 0.82
C GLN A 10 -9.49 -7.96 2.23
N ASP A 11 -8.79 -6.93 2.72
CA ASP A 11 -9.03 -6.37 4.06
C ASP A 11 -9.82 -5.05 4.00
N LYS A 12 -10.15 -4.57 2.78
CA LYS A 12 -10.73 -3.24 2.52
C LYS A 12 -9.91 -2.10 3.16
N ASN A 13 -8.59 -2.21 3.12
CA ASN A 13 -7.68 -1.26 3.75
C ASN A 13 -6.85 -0.48 2.76
N TYR A 14 -6.43 0.72 3.16
CA TYR A 14 -5.71 1.67 2.31
C TYR A 14 -4.29 1.87 2.83
N TYR A 15 -3.30 1.71 1.95
CA TYR A 15 -1.88 1.82 2.28
C TYR A 15 -1.23 2.90 1.42
N SER A 16 -0.45 3.80 2.04
CA SER A 16 0.25 4.85 1.32
C SER A 16 1.32 4.29 0.38
N VAL A 17 1.53 5.00 -0.73
CA VAL A 17 2.55 4.76 -1.74
C VAL A 17 3.26 6.06 -2.07
N PRO A 18 4.59 6.04 -2.29
CA PRO A 18 5.34 7.23 -2.67
C PRO A 18 4.72 7.90 -3.90
N TYR A 19 4.59 9.23 -3.86
CA TYR A 19 3.87 10.00 -4.88
C TYR A 19 4.38 9.76 -6.32
N GLN A 20 5.67 9.48 -6.47
CA GLN A 20 6.33 9.15 -7.74
C GLN A 20 5.75 7.91 -8.45
N TYR A 21 5.03 7.06 -7.72
CA TYR A 21 4.38 5.85 -8.25
C TYR A 21 2.86 5.97 -8.42
N ILE A 22 2.29 7.16 -8.20
CA ILE A 22 0.86 7.41 -8.47
C ILE A 22 0.56 7.15 -9.95
N LYS A 23 -0.60 6.54 -10.23
CA LYS A 23 -1.06 6.09 -11.57
C LYS A 23 -0.18 5.03 -12.23
N LYS A 24 0.81 4.46 -11.53
CA LYS A 24 1.58 3.32 -12.02
C LYS A 24 0.88 2.02 -11.64
N LYS A 25 0.97 1.01 -12.52
CA LYS A 25 0.53 -0.34 -12.20
C LYS A 25 1.54 -0.97 -11.23
N ILE A 26 1.08 -1.23 -10.02
CA ILE A 26 1.85 -1.85 -8.94
C ILE A 26 1.34 -3.26 -8.64
N LYS A 27 2.14 -4.04 -7.93
CA LYS A 27 1.75 -5.33 -7.34
C LYS A 27 1.74 -5.20 -5.83
N ILE A 28 0.75 -5.80 -5.18
CA ILE A 28 0.69 -5.89 -3.72
C ILE A 28 0.94 -7.35 -3.37
N LEU A 29 1.91 -7.60 -2.50
CA LEU A 29 2.13 -8.88 -1.85
C LEU A 29 1.83 -8.69 -0.38
N TYR A 30 1.19 -9.65 0.26
CA TYR A 30 0.89 -9.53 1.68
C TYR A 30 0.98 -10.89 2.36
N THR A 31 1.37 -10.86 3.63
CA THR A 31 1.43 -12.01 4.53
C THR A 31 0.36 -11.86 5.62
N SER A 32 0.43 -12.66 6.68
CA SER A 32 -0.39 -12.45 7.88
C SER A 32 -0.03 -11.17 8.64
N SER A 33 1.18 -10.63 8.48
CA SER A 33 1.68 -9.52 9.30
C SER A 33 2.06 -8.29 8.50
N THR A 34 2.32 -8.42 7.20
CA THR A 34 2.89 -7.35 6.38
C THR A 34 2.16 -7.20 5.05
N VAL A 35 2.17 -5.97 4.52
CA VAL A 35 1.75 -5.63 3.17
C VAL A 35 2.91 -4.93 2.48
N GLU A 36 3.37 -5.50 1.39
CA GLU A 36 4.47 -5.02 0.59
C GLU A 36 3.96 -4.58 -0.79
N ILE A 37 4.47 -3.46 -1.26
CA ILE A 37 4.05 -2.86 -2.52
C ILE A 37 5.25 -2.79 -3.46
N TYR A 38 5.07 -3.29 -4.68
CA TYR A 38 6.11 -3.43 -5.67
C TYR A 38 5.78 -2.69 -6.96
N TYR A 39 6.79 -2.05 -7.56
CA TYR A 39 6.76 -1.52 -8.91
C TYR A 39 7.93 -2.08 -9.71
N LYS A 40 7.65 -2.75 -10.85
CA LYS A 40 8.68 -3.37 -11.72
C LYS A 40 9.75 -4.15 -10.92
N TYR A 41 9.31 -5.03 -10.03
CA TYR A 41 10.15 -5.87 -9.15
C TYR A 41 10.86 -5.16 -8.00
N ASN A 42 10.78 -3.84 -7.89
CA ASN A 42 11.32 -3.09 -6.75
C ASN A 42 10.25 -2.91 -5.67
N ARG A 43 10.58 -3.20 -4.41
CA ARG A 43 9.72 -2.90 -3.26
C ARG A 43 9.78 -1.40 -2.99
N ILE A 44 8.65 -0.72 -3.13
CA ILE A 44 8.54 0.74 -3.01
C ILE A 44 7.92 1.18 -1.69
N ALA A 45 7.22 0.27 -1.00
CA ALA A 45 6.59 0.54 0.29
C ALA A 45 6.37 -0.77 1.04
N MET A 46 6.41 -0.69 2.37
CA MET A 46 6.11 -1.79 3.27
C MET A 46 5.29 -1.26 4.45
N HIS A 47 4.25 -1.99 4.81
CA HIS A 47 3.32 -1.64 5.89
C HIS A 47 3.05 -2.84 6.78
N ARG A 48 2.71 -2.59 8.04
CA ARG A 48 2.12 -3.62 8.90
C ARG A 48 0.69 -3.87 8.42
N ARG A 49 0.32 -5.13 8.24
CA ARG A 49 -1.03 -5.50 7.83
C ARG A 49 -2.02 -5.17 8.93
N ASN A 50 -3.08 -4.47 8.57
CA ASN A 50 -4.22 -4.24 9.43
C ASN A 50 -5.42 -5.03 8.89
N TYR A 51 -6.16 -5.69 9.78
CA TYR A 51 -7.37 -6.44 9.44
C TYR A 51 -8.65 -5.64 9.68
N LYS A 52 -8.57 -4.51 10.40
CA LYS A 52 -9.71 -3.62 10.61
C LYS A 52 -10.01 -2.91 9.29
N PRO A 53 -11.20 -3.05 8.70
CA PRO A 53 -11.51 -2.49 7.39
C PRO A 53 -11.60 -0.97 7.41
N TYR A 54 -11.39 -0.35 6.24
CA TYR A 54 -11.47 1.10 6.00
C TYR A 54 -10.44 1.93 6.77
N VAL A 55 -9.33 1.32 7.18
CA VAL A 55 -8.21 2.02 7.82
C VAL A 55 -7.22 2.53 6.78
N TYR A 56 -6.77 3.76 6.98
CA TYR A 56 -5.68 4.37 6.22
C TYR A 56 -4.37 4.21 6.98
N THR A 57 -3.41 3.52 6.37
CA THR A 57 -2.06 3.34 6.90
C THR A 57 -1.10 4.19 6.08
N THR A 58 -0.62 5.27 6.68
CA THR A 58 0.38 6.16 6.11
C THR A 58 1.67 6.00 6.90
N ILE A 59 2.81 5.92 6.22
CA ILE A 59 4.12 5.99 6.85
C ILE A 59 4.74 7.34 6.56
N THR A 60 5.44 7.90 7.55
CA THR A 60 5.95 9.28 7.53
C THR A 60 6.95 9.55 6.41
N GLU A 61 7.57 8.50 5.86
CA GLU A 61 8.52 8.58 4.74
C GLU A 61 7.87 8.74 3.35
N HIS A 62 6.53 8.72 3.24
CA HIS A 62 5.79 8.82 1.97
C HIS A 62 4.94 10.09 1.86
#